data_AF-A0A6L5XJS7-F1
#
_entry.id   AF-A0A6L5XJS7-F1
#
_cell.length_a   1.000
_cell.length_b   1.000
_cell.length_c   1.000
_cell.angle_alpha   90.00
_cell.angle_beta   90.00
_cell.angle_gamma   90.00
#
_symmetry.space_group_name_H-M   'P 1'
#
loop_
_entity.id
_entity.type
_entity.pdbx_description
1 polymer ?
#
loop_
_entity_poly.entity_id
_entity_poly.type
_entity_poly.pdbx_seq_one_letter_code
_entity_poly.pdbx_strand_id
1 'polypeptide(L)'
;MDNQLDYEINKELGECYLFMGDFDKAEEYYRKAANNNAQSAAPYMGLATVAVQRSELDKALVLYQKAAAVEETDKALCGIGLVYMEQGKHEDAFGYFARALDKSAANIVALNCLVREAYQLGCVEKVLPYLEAALTSSEESEAVRVTLAGCLIYLGRSDEARQHLEAVLGANPANSNAKELFDTMAA
;
A
#
# COMPACT_ATOMS: atom_id res chain seq x y z
N MET A 1 15.46 -15.73 -27.43
CA MET A 1 15.17 -14.27 -27.44
C MET A 1 13.67 -14.04 -27.57
N ASP A 2 12.98 -14.78 -28.44
CA ASP A 2 11.53 -14.66 -28.71
C ASP A 2 10.64 -14.76 -27.45
N ASN A 3 10.84 -15.75 -26.57
CA ASN A 3 9.99 -15.91 -25.39
C ASN A 3 10.04 -14.74 -24.38
N GLN A 4 11.19 -14.05 -24.25
CA GLN A 4 11.29 -12.89 -23.36
C GLN A 4 10.57 -11.69 -23.95
N LEU A 5 10.72 -11.47 -25.26
CA LEU A 5 10.03 -10.36 -25.94
C LEU A 5 8.52 -10.58 -25.93
N ASP A 6 8.07 -11.81 -26.19
CA ASP A 6 6.65 -12.17 -26.09
C ASP A 6 6.13 -11.98 -24.66
N TYR A 7 6.91 -12.35 -23.64
CA TYR A 7 6.56 -12.08 -22.25
C TYR A 7 6.32 -10.57 -22.00
N GLU A 8 7.28 -9.72 -22.36
CA GLU A 8 7.17 -8.27 -22.12
C GLU A 8 5.97 -7.67 -22.87
N ILE A 9 5.80 -8.02 -24.14
CA ILE A 9 4.68 -7.52 -24.96
C ILE A 9 3.34 -7.91 -24.33
N ASN A 10 3.17 -9.17 -23.91
CA ASN A 10 1.93 -9.61 -23.29
C ASN A 10 1.72 -8.97 -21.91
N LYS A 11 2.79 -8.73 -21.12
CA LYS A 11 2.70 -8.02 -19.85
C LYS A 11 2.22 -6.57 -20.04
N GLU A 12 2.85 -5.85 -20.95
CA GLU A 12 2.52 -4.44 -21.25
C GLU A 12 1.11 -4.31 -21.85
N LEU A 13 0.70 -5.23 -22.74
CA LEU A 13 -0.68 -5.26 -23.23
C LEU A 13 -1.68 -5.51 -22.11
N GLY A 14 -1.38 -6.44 -21.19
CA GLY A 14 -2.19 -6.68 -20.00
C GLY A 14 -2.36 -5.42 -19.15
N GLU A 15 -1.27 -4.69 -18.90
CA GLU A 15 -1.28 -3.42 -18.17
C GLU A 15 -2.12 -2.35 -18.89
N CYS A 16 -1.95 -2.18 -20.20
CA CYS A 16 -2.76 -1.25 -20.99
C CYS A 16 -4.27 -1.56 -20.92
N TYR A 17 -4.66 -2.83 -21.08
CA TYR A 17 -6.07 -3.22 -21.00
C TYR A 17 -6.63 -3.08 -19.58
N LEU A 18 -5.82 -3.32 -18.55
CA LEU A 18 -6.20 -3.06 -17.16
C LEU A 18 -6.51 -1.57 -16.94
N PHE A 19 -5.64 -0.67 -17.44
CA PHE A 19 -5.87 0.78 -17.36
C PHE A 19 -7.11 1.23 -18.14
N MET A 20 -7.44 0.56 -19.24
CA MET A 20 -8.66 0.82 -20.02
C MET A 20 -9.93 0.22 -19.39
N GLY A 21 -9.81 -0.60 -18.34
CA GLY A 21 -10.93 -1.31 -17.72
C GLY A 21 -11.45 -2.52 -18.52
N ASP A 22 -10.75 -2.91 -19.60
CA ASP A 22 -11.07 -4.12 -20.37
C ASP A 22 -10.45 -5.34 -19.68
N PHE A 23 -11.09 -5.76 -18.60
CA PHE A 23 -10.58 -6.79 -17.70
C PHE A 23 -10.44 -8.17 -18.36
N ASP A 24 -11.27 -8.46 -19.38
CA ASP A 24 -11.21 -9.73 -20.11
C ASP A 24 -9.90 -9.84 -20.90
N LYS A 25 -9.56 -8.78 -21.64
CA LYS A 25 -8.28 -8.74 -22.37
C LYS A 25 -7.10 -8.63 -21.43
N ALA A 26 -7.21 -7.85 -20.35
CA ALA A 26 -6.16 -7.78 -19.34
C ALA A 26 -5.82 -9.19 -18.81
N GLU A 27 -6.82 -9.97 -18.42
CA GLU A 27 -6.64 -11.36 -17.99
C GLU A 27 -6.02 -12.24 -19.08
N GLU A 28 -6.50 -12.13 -20.33
CA GLU A 28 -5.95 -12.89 -21.46
C GLU A 28 -4.45 -12.65 -21.63
N TYR A 29 -4.03 -11.38 -21.69
CA TYR A 29 -2.65 -11.02 -21.95
C TYR A 29 -1.73 -11.31 -20.75
N TYR A 30 -2.19 -11.09 -19.51
CA TYR A 30 -1.41 -11.52 -18.35
C TYR A 30 -1.26 -13.04 -18.27
N ARG A 31 -2.27 -13.83 -18.67
CA ARG A 31 -2.14 -15.30 -18.75
C ARG A 31 -1.10 -15.72 -19.79
N LYS A 32 -1.08 -15.06 -20.95
CA LYS A 32 -0.04 -15.28 -21.97
C LYS A 32 1.35 -14.96 -21.44
N ALA A 33 1.51 -13.85 -20.73
CA ALA A 33 2.78 -13.50 -20.08
C ALA A 33 3.18 -14.55 -19.02
N ALA A 34 2.26 -14.97 -18.15
CA ALA A 34 2.52 -15.98 -17.12
C ALA A 34 2.97 -17.33 -17.69
N ASN A 35 2.43 -17.74 -18.85
CA ASN A 35 2.80 -18.99 -19.51
C ASN A 35 4.22 -18.97 -20.11
N ASN A 36 4.73 -17.78 -20.47
CA ASN A 36 6.01 -17.63 -21.16
C ASN A 36 7.20 -17.39 -20.22
N ASN A 37 6.96 -17.08 -18.92
CA ASN A 37 8.04 -16.90 -17.96
C ASN A 37 7.62 -17.17 -16.51
N ALA A 38 7.96 -18.34 -15.98
CA ALA A 38 7.62 -18.76 -14.61
C ALA A 38 8.40 -18.01 -13.50
N GLN A 39 9.32 -17.10 -13.87
CA GLN A 39 10.22 -16.42 -12.92
C GLN A 39 9.83 -14.97 -12.61
N SER A 40 8.70 -14.46 -13.10
CA SER A 40 8.24 -13.11 -12.75
C SER A 40 6.95 -13.10 -11.94
N ALA A 41 6.94 -12.28 -10.90
CA ALA A 41 5.76 -12.00 -10.10
C ALA A 41 4.73 -11.11 -10.84
N ALA A 42 5.17 -10.31 -11.83
CA ALA A 42 4.36 -9.24 -12.42
C ALA A 42 3.05 -9.72 -13.09
N PRO A 43 3.03 -10.80 -13.90
CA PRO A 43 1.77 -11.28 -14.48
C PRO A 43 0.77 -11.77 -13.42
N TYR A 44 1.26 -12.40 -12.36
CA TYR A 44 0.41 -12.84 -11.25
C TYR A 44 -0.16 -11.65 -10.48
N MET A 45 0.61 -10.58 -10.29
CA MET A 45 0.10 -9.33 -9.72
C MET A 45 -0.97 -8.70 -10.62
N GLY A 46 -0.75 -8.66 -11.93
CA GLY A 46 -1.73 -8.14 -12.90
C GLY A 46 -3.05 -8.92 -12.85
N LEU A 47 -2.97 -10.26 -12.88
CA LEU A 47 -4.14 -11.14 -12.74
C LEU A 47 -4.84 -10.95 -11.39
N ALA A 48 -4.09 -10.78 -10.30
CA ALA A 48 -4.66 -10.56 -8.99
C ALA A 48 -5.44 -9.23 -8.95
N THR A 49 -4.88 -8.16 -9.52
CA THR A 49 -5.56 -6.87 -9.65
C THR A 49 -6.83 -6.98 -10.47
N VAL A 50 -6.82 -7.71 -11.61
CA VAL A 50 -8.04 -8.00 -12.39
C VAL A 50 -9.09 -8.72 -11.54
N ALA A 51 -8.68 -9.73 -10.75
CA ALA A 51 -9.59 -10.45 -9.86
C ALA A 51 -10.18 -9.54 -8.77
N VAL A 52 -9.38 -8.62 -8.18
CA VAL A 52 -9.88 -7.60 -7.24
C VAL A 52 -10.93 -6.70 -7.89
N GLN A 53 -10.68 -6.21 -9.11
CA GLN A 53 -11.64 -5.36 -9.84
C GLN A 53 -12.97 -6.07 -10.14
N ARG A 54 -12.96 -7.41 -10.18
CA ARG A 54 -14.15 -8.25 -10.34
C ARG A 54 -14.77 -8.70 -9.01
N SER A 55 -14.25 -8.21 -7.88
CA SER A 55 -14.63 -8.66 -6.54
C SER A 55 -14.40 -10.17 -6.30
N GLU A 56 -13.51 -10.80 -7.07
CA GLU A 56 -13.10 -12.20 -6.93
C GLU A 56 -11.97 -12.32 -5.89
N LEU A 57 -12.23 -11.91 -4.65
CA LEU A 57 -11.21 -11.75 -3.61
C LEU A 57 -10.42 -13.03 -3.32
N ASP A 58 -11.06 -14.19 -3.28
CA ASP A 58 -10.36 -15.47 -3.03
C ASP A 58 -9.38 -15.82 -4.15
N LYS A 59 -9.76 -15.55 -5.41
CA LYS A 59 -8.89 -15.74 -6.57
C LYS A 59 -7.73 -14.74 -6.55
N ALA A 60 -8.02 -13.48 -6.21
CA ALA A 60 -7.00 -12.44 -6.05
C ALA A 60 -5.96 -12.85 -5.00
N LEU A 61 -6.39 -13.36 -3.84
CA LEU A 61 -5.50 -13.82 -2.78
C LEU A 61 -4.55 -14.92 -3.28
N VAL A 62 -5.08 -15.93 -3.96
CA VAL A 62 -4.26 -17.02 -4.53
C VAL A 62 -3.25 -16.48 -5.54
N LEU A 63 -3.64 -15.51 -6.37
CA LEU A 63 -2.74 -14.92 -7.37
C LEU A 63 -1.66 -14.04 -6.74
N TYR A 64 -1.98 -13.22 -5.74
CA TYR A 64 -0.95 -12.48 -4.99
C TYR A 64 -0.01 -13.41 -4.22
N GLN A 65 -0.51 -14.51 -3.65
CA GLN A 65 0.34 -15.53 -3.01
C GLN A 65 1.29 -16.20 -4.01
N LYS A 66 0.83 -16.48 -5.24
CA LYS A 66 1.72 -16.95 -6.32
C LYS A 66 2.77 -15.90 -6.67
N ALA A 67 2.39 -14.63 -6.77
CA ALA A 67 3.34 -13.54 -7.02
C ALA A 67 4.41 -13.47 -5.92
N ALA A 68 3.99 -13.49 -4.65
CA ALA A 68 4.88 -13.46 -3.49
C ALA A 68 5.79 -14.70 -3.37
N ALA A 69 5.33 -15.87 -3.85
CA ALA A 69 6.14 -17.07 -3.90
C ALA A 69 7.24 -17.02 -4.98
N VAL A 70 7.04 -16.24 -6.04
CA VAL A 70 8.10 -15.96 -7.03
C VAL A 70 9.06 -14.92 -6.49
N GLU A 71 8.52 -13.78 -6.05
CA GLU A 71 9.29 -12.72 -5.42
C GLU A 71 8.42 -11.99 -4.40
N GLU A 72 8.86 -12.01 -3.14
CA GLU A 72 8.17 -11.32 -2.05
C GLU A 72 8.48 -9.82 -2.07
N THR A 73 7.79 -9.12 -2.96
CA THR A 73 7.84 -7.66 -3.11
C THR A 73 6.88 -6.95 -2.15
N ASP A 74 7.14 -5.68 -1.85
CA ASP A 74 6.24 -4.81 -1.10
C ASP A 74 4.85 -4.72 -1.75
N LYS A 75 4.78 -4.65 -3.09
CA LYS A 75 3.52 -4.61 -3.84
C LYS A 75 2.70 -5.88 -3.70
N ALA A 76 3.32 -7.05 -3.78
CA ALA A 76 2.63 -8.33 -3.61
C ALA A 76 2.09 -8.48 -2.18
N LEU A 77 2.90 -8.14 -1.16
CA LEU A 77 2.49 -8.16 0.24
C LEU A 77 1.35 -7.17 0.52
N CYS A 78 1.45 -5.95 -0.01
CA CYS A 78 0.41 -4.94 0.09
C CYS A 78 -0.91 -5.42 -0.55
N GLY A 79 -0.84 -6.05 -1.74
CA GLY A 79 -2.01 -6.66 -2.38
C GLY A 79 -2.69 -7.74 -1.53
N ILE A 80 -1.91 -8.61 -0.87
CA ILE A 80 -2.45 -9.59 0.08
C ILE A 80 -3.13 -8.89 1.27
N GLY A 81 -2.47 -7.87 1.84
CA GLY A 81 -3.01 -7.07 2.94
C GLY A 81 -4.35 -6.41 2.58
N LEU A 82 -4.46 -5.82 1.39
CA LEU A 82 -5.70 -5.22 0.89
C LEU A 82 -6.83 -6.26 0.77
N VAL A 83 -6.54 -7.46 0.26
CA VAL A 83 -7.56 -8.52 0.18
C VAL A 83 -8.02 -8.95 1.57
N TYR A 84 -7.11 -9.12 2.54
CA TYR A 84 -7.49 -9.47 3.90
C TYR A 84 -8.31 -8.38 4.59
N MET A 85 -7.96 -7.11 4.35
CA MET A 85 -8.69 -5.97 4.85
C MET A 85 -10.13 -5.93 4.30
N GLU A 86 -10.32 -6.15 3.00
CA GLU A 86 -11.66 -6.25 2.38
C GLU A 86 -12.46 -7.45 2.91
N GLN A 87 -11.78 -8.52 3.33
CA GLN A 87 -12.40 -9.67 4.01
C GLN A 87 -12.69 -9.43 5.50
N GLY A 88 -12.33 -8.27 6.06
CA GLY A 88 -12.49 -7.95 7.48
C GLY A 88 -11.48 -8.67 8.40
N LYS A 89 -10.42 -9.26 7.85
CA LYS A 89 -9.35 -9.93 8.59
C LYS A 89 -8.26 -8.92 8.96
N HIS A 90 -8.60 -8.04 9.87
CA HIS A 90 -7.79 -6.87 10.25
C HIS A 90 -6.40 -7.23 10.78
N GLU A 91 -6.27 -8.27 11.60
CA GLU A 91 -4.98 -8.71 12.15
C GLU A 91 -4.03 -9.24 11.06
N ASP A 92 -4.56 -10.05 10.14
CA ASP A 92 -3.80 -10.54 8.98
C ASP A 92 -3.37 -9.38 8.09
N ALA A 93 -4.31 -8.49 7.76
CA ALA A 93 -4.05 -7.30 6.95
C ALA A 93 -2.92 -6.44 7.54
N PHE A 94 -2.98 -6.15 8.83
CA PHE A 94 -1.94 -5.43 9.57
C PHE A 94 -0.57 -6.11 9.40
N GLY A 95 -0.51 -7.43 9.60
CA GLY A 95 0.74 -8.19 9.46
C GLY A 95 1.35 -8.11 8.05
N TYR A 96 0.52 -8.19 7.00
CA TYR A 96 0.99 -8.08 5.62
C TYR A 96 1.42 -6.66 5.24
N PHE A 97 0.73 -5.62 5.70
CA PHE A 97 1.15 -4.25 5.48
C PHE A 97 2.46 -3.91 6.19
N ALA A 98 2.64 -4.38 7.43
CA ALA A 98 3.89 -4.21 8.17
C ALA A 98 5.07 -4.84 7.41
N ARG A 99 4.90 -6.08 6.93
CA ARG A 99 5.91 -6.77 6.11
C ARG A 99 6.18 -6.05 4.77
N ALA A 100 5.16 -5.44 4.17
CA ALA A 100 5.35 -4.65 2.95
C ALA A 100 6.23 -3.42 3.23
N LEU A 101 6.06 -2.77 4.37
CA LEU A 101 6.87 -1.62 4.78
C LEU A 101 8.29 -2.03 5.19
N ASP A 102 8.49 -3.23 5.73
CA ASP A 102 9.83 -3.79 5.95
C ASP A 102 10.60 -3.97 4.63
N LYS A 103 9.90 -4.21 3.50
CA LYS A 103 10.50 -4.26 2.16
C LYS A 103 10.71 -2.88 1.57
N SER A 104 9.76 -1.97 1.77
CA SER A 104 9.79 -0.61 1.25
C SER A 104 9.03 0.34 2.16
N ALA A 105 9.77 1.11 2.96
CA ALA A 105 9.19 2.15 3.83
C ALA A 105 8.47 3.26 3.03
N ALA A 106 8.76 3.40 1.74
CA ALA A 106 8.13 4.36 0.84
C ALA A 106 6.78 3.88 0.26
N ASN A 107 6.31 2.67 0.61
CA ASN A 107 5.01 2.20 0.16
C ASN A 107 3.87 2.89 0.94
N ILE A 108 3.47 4.08 0.46
CA ILE A 108 2.45 4.94 1.08
C ILE A 108 1.09 4.22 1.18
N VAL A 109 0.75 3.36 0.22
CA VAL A 109 -0.50 2.59 0.27
C VAL A 109 -0.49 1.63 1.47
N ALA A 110 0.60 0.88 1.65
CA ALA A 110 0.76 0.00 2.80
C ALA A 110 0.79 0.78 4.11
N LEU A 111 1.45 1.95 4.15
CA LEU A 111 1.53 2.80 5.34
C LEU A 111 0.15 3.29 5.78
N ASN A 112 -0.62 3.86 4.85
CA ASN A 112 -1.95 4.37 5.13
C ASN A 112 -2.91 3.26 5.57
N CYS A 113 -2.83 2.09 4.92
CA CYS A 113 -3.65 0.96 5.32
C CYS A 113 -3.23 0.41 6.69
N LEU A 114 -1.93 0.30 6.98
CA LEU A 114 -1.44 -0.12 8.28
C LEU A 114 -1.94 0.80 9.40
N VAL A 115 -1.87 2.12 9.20
CA VAL A 115 -2.40 3.11 10.15
C VAL A 115 -3.90 2.90 10.37
N ARG A 116 -4.69 2.73 9.30
CA ARG A 116 -6.13 2.44 9.41
C ARG A 116 -6.39 1.17 10.20
N GLU A 117 -5.69 0.08 9.91
CA GLU A 117 -5.83 -1.19 10.64
C GLU A 117 -5.43 -1.02 12.10
N ALA A 118 -4.42 -0.20 12.40
CA ALA A 118 -3.98 0.07 13.76
C ALA A 118 -5.05 0.80 14.59
N TYR A 119 -5.75 1.76 13.99
CA TYR A 119 -6.90 2.40 14.63
C TYR A 119 -8.02 1.39 14.89
N GLN A 120 -8.34 0.56 13.90
CA GLN A 120 -9.39 -0.46 14.02
C GLN A 120 -9.08 -1.49 15.13
N LEU A 121 -7.81 -1.88 15.27
CA LEU A 121 -7.33 -2.82 16.27
C LEU A 121 -6.98 -2.17 17.62
N GLY A 122 -7.05 -0.84 17.73
CA GLY A 122 -6.65 -0.09 18.92
C GLY A 122 -5.15 -0.19 19.25
N CYS A 123 -4.30 -0.48 18.26
CA CYS A 123 -2.87 -0.71 18.42
C CYS A 123 -1.98 0.35 17.74
N VAL A 124 -2.46 1.60 17.70
CA VAL A 124 -1.82 2.76 17.04
C VAL A 124 -0.35 2.97 17.45
N GLU A 125 0.05 2.64 18.68
CA GLU A 125 1.47 2.75 19.11
C GLU A 125 2.41 1.91 18.21
N LYS A 126 1.93 0.77 17.68
CA LYS A 126 2.75 -0.13 16.85
C LYS A 126 3.12 0.46 15.49
N VAL A 127 2.42 1.49 15.01
CA VAL A 127 2.68 2.07 13.68
C VAL A 127 3.69 3.21 13.68
N LEU A 128 4.02 3.77 14.85
CA LEU A 128 4.95 4.90 14.96
C LEU A 128 6.32 4.62 14.32
N PRO A 129 6.98 3.46 14.54
CA PRO A 129 8.27 3.18 13.92
C PRO A 129 8.21 3.15 12.39
N TYR A 130 7.09 2.71 11.82
CA TYR A 130 6.88 2.67 10.37
C TYR A 130 6.70 4.07 9.79
N LEU A 131 5.98 4.95 10.49
CA LEU A 131 5.82 6.36 10.10
C LEU A 131 7.15 7.12 10.18
N GLU A 132 7.95 6.90 11.23
CA GLU A 132 9.29 7.48 11.38
C GLU A 132 10.26 7.01 10.29
N ALA A 133 10.21 5.71 9.94
CA ALA A 133 10.99 5.16 8.84
C ALA A 133 10.59 5.79 7.50
N ALA A 134 9.28 5.92 7.24
CA ALA A 134 8.75 6.53 6.02
C ALA A 134 9.23 7.99 5.88
N LEU A 135 9.20 8.79 6.96
CA LEU A 135 9.69 10.18 6.98
C LEU A 135 11.14 10.33 6.55
N THR A 136 11.98 9.34 6.83
CA THR A 136 13.40 9.36 6.47
C THR A 136 13.61 9.07 4.98
N SER A 137 12.68 8.35 4.36
CA SER A 137 12.80 7.83 2.99
C SER A 137 12.03 8.62 1.93
N SER A 138 11.03 9.41 2.31
CA SER A 138 10.04 9.97 1.37
C SER A 138 10.29 11.44 1.00
N GLU A 139 10.05 11.78 -0.27
CA GLU A 139 9.82 13.17 -0.72
C GLU A 139 8.52 13.78 -0.15
N GLU A 140 7.53 12.96 0.22
CA GLU A 140 6.25 13.37 0.83
C GLU A 140 6.30 13.50 2.37
N SER A 141 7.32 14.17 2.90
CA SER A 141 7.51 14.32 4.35
C SER A 141 6.31 14.99 5.05
N GLU A 142 5.58 15.87 4.36
CA GLU A 142 4.44 16.60 4.95
C GLU A 142 3.25 15.68 5.30
N ALA A 143 2.79 14.85 4.37
CA ALA A 143 1.62 14.00 4.58
C ALA A 143 1.88 12.94 5.67
N VAL A 144 3.09 12.39 5.69
CA VAL A 144 3.51 11.44 6.73
C VAL A 144 3.60 12.14 8.09
N ARG A 145 4.08 13.39 8.18
CA ARG A 145 4.09 14.16 9.43
C ARG A 145 2.69 14.42 9.97
N VAL A 146 1.74 14.77 9.10
CA VAL A 146 0.33 14.96 9.49
C VAL A 146 -0.25 13.65 10.03
N THR A 147 0.02 12.53 9.36
CA THR A 147 -0.45 11.20 9.80
C THR A 147 0.15 10.80 11.15
N LEU A 148 1.46 11.05 11.33
CA LEU A 148 2.15 10.82 12.59
C LEU A 148 1.60 11.69 13.72
N ALA A 149 1.35 12.98 13.47
CA ALA A 149 0.73 13.87 14.44
C ALA A 149 -0.67 13.37 14.85
N GLY A 150 -1.50 12.92 13.92
CA GLY A 150 -2.80 12.31 14.23
C GLY A 150 -2.67 11.09 15.14
N CYS A 151 -1.71 10.20 14.87
CA CYS A 151 -1.44 9.04 15.73
C CYS A 151 -1.00 9.45 17.13
N LEU A 152 -0.11 10.45 17.24
CA LEU A 152 0.38 10.96 18.52
C LEU A 152 -0.73 11.63 19.34
N ILE A 153 -1.63 12.39 18.70
CA ILE A 153 -2.82 12.96 19.36
C ILE A 153 -3.70 11.86 19.94
N TYR A 154 -3.98 10.82 19.17
CA TYR A 154 -4.78 9.67 19.63
C TYR A 154 -4.17 8.98 20.85
N LEU A 155 -2.83 8.93 20.92
CA LEU A 155 -2.08 8.35 22.04
C LEU A 155 -1.91 9.31 23.24
N GLY A 156 -2.40 10.55 23.14
CA GLY A 156 -2.25 11.58 24.18
C GLY A 156 -0.86 12.23 24.24
N ARG A 157 -0.01 11.98 23.23
CA ARG A 157 1.35 12.53 23.09
C ARG A 157 1.32 13.90 22.40
N SER A 158 0.56 14.83 22.98
CA SER A 158 0.23 16.12 22.35
C SER A 158 1.44 17.01 22.09
N ASP A 159 2.46 17.00 22.95
CA ASP A 159 3.64 17.84 22.76
C ASP A 159 4.44 17.43 21.52
N GLU A 160 4.58 16.12 21.29
CA GLU A 160 5.25 15.59 20.10
C GLU A 160 4.43 15.84 18.84
N ALA A 161 3.12 15.63 18.90
CA ALA A 161 2.21 15.94 17.79
C ALA A 161 2.33 17.42 17.37
N ARG A 162 2.40 18.33 18.35
CA ARG A 162 2.54 19.77 18.09
C ARG A 162 3.82 20.08 17.31
N GLN A 163 4.95 19.50 17.70
CA GLN A 163 6.23 19.71 16.99
C GLN A 163 6.14 19.29 15.52
N HIS A 164 5.49 18.15 15.24
CA HIS A 164 5.30 17.70 13.86
C HIS A 164 4.39 18.64 13.05
N LEU A 165 3.30 19.12 13.64
CA LEU A 165 2.38 20.05 12.98
C LEU A 165 3.01 21.43 12.74
N GLU A 166 3.76 21.97 13.71
CA GLU A 166 4.51 23.22 13.55
C GLU A 166 5.53 23.13 12.42
N ALA A 167 6.23 21.99 12.31
CA ALA A 167 7.16 21.77 11.21
C ALA A 167 6.46 21.79 9.83
N VAL A 168 5.28 21.17 9.73
CA VAL A 168 4.48 21.18 8.49
C VAL A 168 3.96 22.59 8.18
N LEU A 169 3.37 23.28 9.15
CA LEU A 169 2.82 24.63 8.97
C LEU A 169 3.90 25.69 8.73
N GLY A 170 5.11 25.49 9.25
CA GLY A 170 6.26 26.36 8.99
C GLY A 170 6.76 26.26 7.55
N ALA A 171 6.74 25.05 6.95
CA ALA A 171 7.10 24.83 5.56
C ALA A 171 5.95 25.15 4.59
N ASN A 172 4.72 24.78 4.96
CA ASN A 172 3.52 24.92 4.17
C ASN A 172 2.34 25.41 5.03
N PRO A 173 2.20 26.74 5.23
CA PRO A 173 1.14 27.31 6.05
C PRO A 173 -0.28 27.07 5.52
N ALA A 174 -0.42 26.67 4.25
CA ALA A 174 -1.70 26.42 3.59
C ALA A 174 -2.20 24.97 3.77
N ASN A 175 -1.43 24.10 4.45
CA ASN A 175 -1.81 22.71 4.69
C ASN A 175 -3.05 22.65 5.61
N SER A 176 -4.22 22.37 5.03
CA SER A 176 -5.49 22.35 5.74
C SER A 176 -5.55 21.30 6.84
N ASN A 177 -5.01 20.10 6.57
CA ASN A 177 -5.07 18.98 7.50
C ASN A 177 -4.19 19.26 8.73
N ALA A 178 -2.99 19.81 8.53
CA ALA A 178 -2.12 20.18 9.63
C ALA A 178 -2.73 21.29 10.49
N LYS A 179 -3.39 22.27 9.85
CA LYS A 179 -4.05 23.38 10.56
C LYS A 179 -5.24 22.88 11.38
N GLU A 180 -6.09 22.05 10.80
CA GLU A 180 -7.25 21.48 11.50
C GLU A 180 -6.82 20.70 12.75
N LEU A 181 -5.83 19.81 12.62
CA LEU A 181 -5.29 19.09 13.77
C LEU A 181 -4.69 20.04 14.82
N PHE A 182 -3.95 21.06 14.39
CA PHE A 182 -3.34 22.02 15.31
C PHE A 182 -4.38 22.82 16.10
N ASP A 183 -5.45 23.27 15.42
CA ASP A 183 -6.55 24.01 16.04
C ASP A 183 -7.32 23.13 17.02
N THR A 184 -7.53 21.84 16.72
CA THR A 184 -8.21 20.90 17.63
C THR A 184 -7.44 20.63 18.91
N MET A 185 -6.11 20.81 18.91
CA MET A 185 -5.26 20.66 20.10
C MET A 185 -5.20 21.90 20.99
N ALA A 186 -5.64 23.05 20.46
CA ALA A 186 -5.63 24.34 21.17
C ALA A 186 -6.97 24.65 21.87
N ALA A 187 -8.03 23.92 21.54
CA ALA A 187 -9.37 24.03 22.12
C ALA A 187 -9.53 23.16 23.37
#